data_AF-A0A165X1R9-F1
#
_entry.id   AF-A0A165X1R9-F1
#
_cell.length_a   1.000
_cell.length_b   1.000
_cell.length_c   1.000
_cell.angle_alpha   90.00
_cell.angle_beta   90.00
_cell.angle_gamma   90.00
#
_symmetry.space_group_name_H-M   'P 1'
#
loop_
_entity.id
_entity.type
_entity.pdbx_description
1 polymer ?
#
loop_
_entity_poly.entity_id
_entity_poly.type
_entity_poly.pdbx_seq_one_letter_code
_entity_poly.pdbx_strand_id
1 'polypeptide(L)'
;EMAMFHEALQSQDPPASREAHRAAIEEACKFARHKLTPELAAKLDIEANEDDLESTLKKTKADSAPGADGLPYEFWKAILKLSKAKQDCEPPEPNFNPIQLLTAAFRDVEIHGHCV
;
A
#
# COMPACT_ATOMS: atom_id res chain seq x y z
N GLU A 1 4.16 22.19 -0.76
CA GLU A 1 5.31 22.11 -1.69
C GLU A 1 5.81 20.68 -1.93
N MET A 2 6.11 19.89 -0.90
CA MET A 2 6.63 18.51 -1.05
C MET A 2 5.73 17.56 -1.88
N ALA A 3 4.40 17.61 -1.73
CA ALA A 3 3.49 16.74 -2.49
C ALA A 3 3.56 17.00 -4.02
N MET A 4 3.55 18.28 -4.41
CA MET A 4 3.68 18.71 -5.81
C MET A 4 5.05 18.34 -6.39
N PHE A 5 6.09 18.31 -5.57
CA PHE A 5 7.43 17.89 -5.98
C PHE A 5 7.48 16.40 -6.36
N HIS A 6 6.87 15.51 -5.57
CA HIS A 6 6.83 14.07 -5.87
C HIS A 6 5.96 13.73 -7.09
N GLU A 7 4.87 14.47 -7.29
CA GLU A 7 3.99 14.32 -8.45
C GLU A 7 4.68 14.75 -9.75
N ALA A 8 5.45 15.86 -9.70
CA ALA A 8 6.30 16.30 -10.80
C ALA A 8 7.42 15.29 -11.09
N LEU A 9 7.92 14.57 -10.07
CA LEU A 9 8.95 13.53 -10.25
C LEU A 9 8.42 12.31 -11.02
N GLN A 10 7.15 11.92 -10.79
CA GLN A 10 6.54 10.77 -11.47
C GLN A 10 6.20 11.05 -12.93
N SER A 11 6.12 12.32 -13.31
CA SER A 11 5.80 12.77 -14.66
C SER A 11 7.02 13.25 -15.44
N GLN A 12 8.20 13.27 -14.81
CA GLN A 12 9.47 13.55 -15.47
C GLN A 12 9.94 12.34 -16.27
N ASP A 13 10.40 12.61 -17.50
CA ASP A 13 11.04 11.65 -18.41
C ASP A 13 10.24 10.36 -18.67
N PRO A 14 9.01 10.46 -19.20
CA PRO A 14 8.27 9.28 -19.60
C PRO A 14 9.05 8.50 -20.67
N PRO A 15 8.99 7.15 -20.64
CA PRO A 15 9.71 6.34 -21.61
C PRO A 15 9.21 6.64 -23.02
N ALA A 16 10.15 6.78 -23.96
CA ALA A 16 9.83 7.11 -25.36
C ALA A 16 8.98 6.03 -26.07
N SER A 17 9.05 4.77 -25.60
CA SER A 17 8.21 3.66 -26.05
C SER A 17 8.17 2.55 -24.99
N ARG A 18 7.27 1.56 -25.16
CA ARG A 18 7.23 0.36 -24.30
C ARG A 18 8.52 -0.45 -24.37
N GLU A 19 9.13 -0.54 -25.55
CA GLU A 19 10.40 -1.24 -25.75
C GLU A 19 11.54 -0.52 -25.04
N ALA A 20 11.57 0.82 -25.10
CA ALA A 20 12.55 1.62 -24.36
C ALA A 20 12.37 1.47 -22.84
N HIS A 21 11.12 1.42 -22.35
CA HIS A 21 10.80 1.17 -20.95
C HIS A 21 11.34 -0.20 -20.50
N ARG A 22 11.02 -1.26 -21.24
CA ARG A 22 11.47 -2.61 -20.95
C ARG A 22 12.99 -2.73 -20.95
N ALA A 23 13.67 -2.13 -21.93
CA ALA A 23 15.13 -2.14 -22.00
C ALA A 23 15.77 -1.42 -20.79
N ALA A 24 15.18 -0.31 -20.33
CA ALA A 24 15.63 0.40 -19.14
C ALA A 24 15.43 -0.43 -17.86
N ILE A 25 14.30 -1.14 -17.72
CA ILE A 25 14.06 -2.09 -16.61
C ILE A 25 15.10 -3.21 -16.63
N GLU A 26 15.36 -3.81 -17.79
CA GLU A 26 16.34 -4.90 -17.94
C GLU A 26 17.76 -4.42 -17.58
N GLU A 27 18.13 -3.20 -17.96
CA GLU A 27 19.40 -2.57 -17.58
C GLU A 27 19.48 -2.33 -16.07
N ALA A 28 18.45 -1.73 -15.46
CA ALA A 28 18.39 -1.48 -14.02
C ALA A 28 18.49 -2.79 -13.21
N CYS A 29 17.85 -3.87 -13.69
CA CYS A 29 17.90 -5.17 -13.07
C CYS A 29 19.32 -5.77 -13.01
N LYS A 30 20.25 -5.37 -13.89
CA LYS A 30 21.66 -5.82 -13.82
C LYS A 30 22.37 -5.34 -12.56
N PHE A 31 21.91 -4.23 -11.98
CA PHE A 31 22.48 -3.66 -10.75
C PHE A 31 21.79 -4.17 -9.48
N ALA A 32 20.67 -4.89 -9.60
CA ALA A 32 19.96 -5.49 -8.48
C ALA A 32 20.77 -6.68 -7.92
N ARG A 33 21.57 -6.40 -6.87
CA ARG A 33 22.46 -7.38 -6.23
C ARG A 33 21.72 -8.53 -5.52
N HIS A 34 20.49 -8.26 -5.07
CA HIS A 34 19.67 -9.23 -4.36
C HIS A 34 18.45 -9.54 -5.21
N LYS A 35 18.35 -10.79 -5.62
CA LYS A 35 17.14 -11.34 -6.24
C LYS A 35 16.32 -12.04 -5.17
N LEU A 36 15.01 -11.98 -5.29
CA LEU A 36 14.11 -12.78 -4.48
C LEU A 36 14.41 -14.26 -4.75
N THR A 37 14.43 -15.07 -3.69
CA THR A 37 14.40 -16.52 -3.86
C THR A 37 13.02 -16.93 -4.40
N PRO A 38 12.90 -18.08 -5.07
CA PRO A 38 11.60 -18.57 -5.53
C PRO A 38 10.55 -18.63 -4.41
N GLU A 39 10.96 -18.96 -3.19
CA GLU A 39 10.08 -19.02 -2.02
C GLU A 39 9.60 -17.64 -1.58
N LEU A 40 10.45 -16.61 -1.69
CA LEU A 40 10.06 -15.22 -1.39
C LEU A 40 9.18 -14.65 -2.50
N ALA A 41 9.47 -14.97 -3.76
CA ALA A 41 8.63 -14.58 -4.89
C ALA A 41 7.23 -15.18 -4.75
N ALA A 42 7.12 -16.47 -4.41
CA ALA A 42 5.84 -17.12 -4.18
C ALA A 42 5.04 -16.50 -3.02
N LYS A 43 5.70 -15.93 -2.00
CA LYS A 43 5.02 -15.22 -0.91
C LYS A 43 4.46 -13.86 -1.32
N LEU A 44 5.07 -13.19 -2.30
CA LEU A 44 4.57 -11.93 -2.84
C LEU A 44 3.40 -12.12 -3.80
N ASP A 45 3.22 -13.34 -4.31
CA ASP A 45 2.10 -13.72 -5.18
C ASP A 45 0.81 -14.04 -4.39
N ILE A 46 0.89 -14.01 -3.05
CA ILE A 46 -0.25 -14.21 -2.16
C ILE A 46 -0.94 -12.85 -1.97
N GLU A 47 -2.21 -12.78 -2.35
CA GLU A 47 -3.06 -11.58 -2.15
C GLU A 47 -3.10 -11.16 -0.68
N ALA A 48 -2.97 -9.85 -0.45
CA ALA A 48 -3.15 -9.29 0.89
C ALA A 48 -4.59 -9.50 1.38
N ASN A 49 -4.74 -9.97 2.63
CA ASN A 49 -6.03 -10.11 3.28
C ASN A 49 -6.20 -9.11 4.45
N GLU A 50 -7.42 -9.09 5.01
CA GLU A 50 -7.76 -8.18 6.12
C GLU A 50 -6.87 -8.40 7.36
N ASP A 51 -6.51 -9.64 7.67
CA ASP A 51 -5.68 -9.97 8.83
C ASP A 51 -4.24 -9.47 8.65
N ASP A 52 -3.69 -9.57 7.44
CA ASP A 52 -2.37 -9.04 7.10
C ASP A 52 -2.32 -7.52 7.27
N LEU A 53 -3.35 -6.83 6.79
CA LEU A 53 -3.45 -5.37 6.87
C LEU A 53 -3.71 -4.91 8.32
N GLU A 54 -4.55 -5.62 9.07
CA GLU A 54 -4.77 -5.33 10.48
C GLU A 54 -3.49 -5.56 11.31
N SER A 55 -2.80 -6.68 11.09
CA SER A 55 -1.52 -7.01 11.73
C SER A 55 -0.46 -5.96 11.42
N THR A 56 -0.40 -5.51 10.17
CA THR A 56 0.51 -4.45 9.72
C THR A 56 0.19 -3.13 10.41
N LEU A 57 -1.07 -2.70 10.41
CA LEU A 57 -1.48 -1.46 11.08
C LEU A 57 -1.13 -1.48 12.57
N LYS A 58 -1.31 -2.60 13.27
CA LYS A 58 -0.92 -2.76 14.68
C LYS A 58 0.59 -2.60 14.91
N LYS A 59 1.42 -3.06 13.96
CA LYS A 59 2.89 -3.02 14.04
C LYS A 59 3.50 -1.69 13.62
N THR A 60 2.73 -0.78 13.01
CA THR A 60 3.23 0.54 12.63
C THR A 60 3.76 1.30 13.85
N LYS A 61 4.87 2.02 13.66
CA LYS A 61 5.56 2.75 14.72
C LYS A 61 4.66 3.89 15.23
N ALA A 62 4.65 4.08 16.55
CA ALA A 62 4.03 5.25 17.15
C ALA A 62 4.93 6.49 17.02
N ASP A 63 4.33 7.68 17.10
CA ASP A 63 5.01 8.98 17.05
C ASP A 63 5.87 9.17 15.79
N SER A 64 5.51 8.49 14.70
CA SER A 64 6.13 8.72 13.38
C SER A 64 5.59 10.00 12.76
N ALA A 65 6.44 10.70 12.00
CA ALA A 65 5.98 11.81 11.19
C ALA A 65 4.83 11.34 10.27
N PRO A 66 3.71 12.10 10.21
CA PRO A 66 2.57 11.72 9.37
C PRO A 66 2.92 11.84 7.88
N GLY A 67 2.13 11.14 7.07
CA GLY A 67 2.23 11.21 5.61
C GLY A 67 1.78 12.56 5.03
N ALA A 68 1.63 12.62 3.71
CA ALA A 68 1.20 13.84 3.01
C ALA A 68 -0.21 14.32 3.40
N ASP A 69 -1.02 13.43 3.97
CA ASP A 69 -2.37 13.71 4.50
C ASP A 69 -2.34 14.31 5.92
N GLY A 70 -1.19 14.33 6.59
CA GLY A 70 -1.06 14.78 7.97
C GLY A 70 -1.65 13.82 9.01
N LEU A 71 -2.13 12.63 8.61
CA LEU A 71 -2.75 11.67 9.50
C LEU A 71 -1.71 10.66 10.04
N PRO A 72 -1.51 10.58 11.36
CA PRO A 72 -0.58 9.61 11.95
C PRO A 72 -1.22 8.22 12.03
N TYR A 73 -0.42 7.17 12.22
CA TYR A 73 -0.94 5.79 12.32
C TYR A 73 -1.89 5.59 13.51
N GLU A 74 -1.73 6.37 14.58
CA GLU A 74 -2.56 6.41 15.77
C GLU A 74 -4.00 6.78 15.45
N PHE A 75 -4.19 7.68 14.49
CA PHE A 75 -5.52 8.01 14.00
C PHE A 75 -6.21 6.76 13.43
N TRP A 76 -5.53 6.05 12.53
CA TRP A 76 -6.05 4.84 11.90
C TRP A 76 -6.28 3.70 12.91
N LYS A 77 -5.37 3.53 13.89
CA LYS A 77 -5.54 2.58 15.00
C LYS A 77 -6.77 2.92 15.86
N ALA A 78 -7.00 4.19 16.15
CA ALA A 78 -8.16 4.64 16.93
C ALA A 78 -9.47 4.40 16.17
N ILE A 79 -9.51 4.72 14.87
CA ILE A 79 -10.68 4.47 14.02
C ILE A 79 -11.00 2.98 13.94
N LEU A 80 -10.00 2.10 13.79
CA LEU A 80 -10.22 0.65 13.81
C LEU A 80 -10.82 0.19 15.15
N LYS A 81 -10.32 0.69 16.27
CA LYS A 81 -10.87 0.37 17.60
C LYS A 81 -12.34 0.80 17.72
N LEU A 82 -12.68 1.98 17.22
CA LEU A 82 -14.06 2.48 17.22
C LEU A 82 -14.98 1.65 16.30
N SER A 83 -14.49 1.25 15.13
CA SER A 83 -15.23 0.38 14.20
C SER A 83 -15.59 -0.96 14.84
N LYS A 84 -14.63 -1.62 15.50
CA LYS A 84 -14.87 -2.88 16.23
C LYS A 84 -15.91 -2.72 17.33
N ALA A 85 -15.77 -1.67 18.14
CA ALA A 85 -16.74 -1.40 19.21
C ALA A 85 -18.18 -1.18 18.69
N LYS A 86 -18.35 -0.61 17.48
CA LYS A 86 -19.66 -0.42 16.85
C LYS A 86 -20.22 -1.68 16.18
N GLN A 87 -19.35 -2.59 15.73
CA GLN A 87 -19.77 -3.91 15.23
C GLN A 87 -20.29 -4.79 16.37
N ASP A 88 -19.72 -4.65 17.57
CA ASP A 88 -20.11 -5.44 18.74
C ASP A 88 -21.41 -4.95 19.41
N CYS A 89 -22.01 -3.85 18.94
CA CYS A 89 -23.32 -3.36 19.41
C CYS A 89 -24.49 -4.23 18.89
N GLU A 90 -25.56 -4.35 19.68
CA GLU A 90 -26.85 -4.87 19.20
C GLU A 90 -27.94 -3.78 19.20
N PRO A 91 -28.50 -3.40 18.03
CA PRO A 91 -28.10 -3.83 16.68
C PRO A 91 -26.75 -3.21 16.25
N PRO A 92 -26.02 -3.83 15.29
CA PRO A 92 -24.79 -3.28 14.77
C PRO A 92 -25.01 -1.90 14.17
N GLU A 93 -24.18 -0.94 14.55
CA GLU A 93 -24.27 0.41 14.00
C GLU A 93 -23.48 0.53 12.69
N PRO A 94 -24.01 1.27 11.69
CA PRO A 94 -23.21 1.67 10.53
C PRO A 94 -21.92 2.35 10.97
N ASN A 95 -20.79 1.85 10.48
CA ASN A 95 -19.48 2.36 10.83
C ASN A 95 -18.52 2.32 9.64
N PHE A 96 -17.43 3.07 9.77
CA PHE A 96 -16.34 3.07 8.82
C PHE A 96 -15.25 2.10 9.32
N ASN A 97 -15.04 1.00 8.58
CA ASN A 97 -13.96 0.05 8.85
C ASN A 97 -12.74 0.36 7.95
N PRO A 98 -11.63 0.88 8.51
CA PRO A 98 -10.47 1.26 7.72
C PRO A 98 -9.76 0.04 7.09
N ILE A 99 -9.87 -1.15 7.68
CA ILE A 99 -9.24 -2.37 7.14
C ILE A 99 -9.98 -2.85 5.90
N GLN A 100 -11.31 -2.79 5.88
CA GLN A 100 -12.09 -3.12 4.68
C GLN A 100 -11.77 -2.17 3.53
N LEU A 101 -11.68 -0.86 3.81
CA LEU A 101 -11.28 0.12 2.81
C LEU A 101 -9.89 -0.20 2.24
N LEU A 102 -8.90 -0.40 3.11
CA LEU A 102 -7.54 -0.68 2.68
C LEU A 102 -7.48 -1.99 1.88
N THR A 103 -8.15 -3.04 2.33
CA THR A 103 -8.19 -4.33 1.63
C THR A 103 -8.78 -4.17 0.22
N ALA A 104 -9.86 -3.42 0.08
CA ALA A 104 -10.46 -3.15 -1.23
C ALA A 104 -9.48 -2.37 -2.14
N ALA A 105 -8.81 -1.36 -1.60
CA ALA A 105 -7.83 -0.58 -2.36
C ALA A 105 -6.59 -1.41 -2.77
N PHE A 106 -6.05 -2.22 -1.87
CA PHE A 106 -4.92 -3.10 -2.19
C PHE A 106 -5.29 -4.12 -3.26
N ARG A 107 -6.45 -4.76 -3.15
CA ARG A 107 -6.94 -5.71 -4.17
C ARG A 107 -7.14 -5.05 -5.53
N ASP A 108 -7.67 -3.83 -5.55
CA ASP A 108 -7.83 -3.08 -6.81
C ASP A 108 -6.46 -2.86 -7.47
N VAL A 109 -5.44 -2.49 -6.71
CA VAL A 109 -4.07 -2.34 -7.20
C VAL A 109 -3.45 -3.68 -7.60
N GLU A 110 -3.67 -4.76 -6.85
CA GLU A 110 -3.14 -6.09 -7.21
C GLU A 110 -3.74 -6.62 -8.52
N ILE A 111 -5.03 -6.39 -8.77
CA ILE A 111 -5.75 -6.91 -9.94
C ILE A 111 -5.60 -5.98 -11.16
N HIS A 112 -5.68 -4.67 -10.94
CA HIS A 112 -5.75 -3.67 -12.01
C HIS A 112 -4.50 -2.78 -12.11
N GLY A 113 -3.58 -2.88 -11.16
CA GLY A 113 -2.32 -2.16 -11.17
C GLY A 113 -1.53 -2.46 -12.42
N HIS A 114 -1.25 -1.41 -13.19
CA HIS A 114 -0.45 -1.53 -14.40
C HIS A 114 1.01 -1.81 -14.04
N CYS A 115 1.39 -3.09 -14.06
CA CYS A 115 2.78 -3.48 -14.27
C CYS A 115 3.08 -3.29 -15.76
N VAL A 116 3.59 -2.10 -16.14
CA VAL A 116 4.06 -1.80 -17.51
C VAL A 116 5.52 -2.15 -17.68
#